data_AF-A0AAJ2AZ10-F1
#
_entry.id   AF-A0AAJ2AZ10-F1
#
_cell.length_a   1.000
_cell.length_b   1.000
_cell.length_c   1.000
_cell.angle_alpha   90.00
_cell.angle_beta   90.00
_cell.angle_gamma   90.00
#
_symmetry.space_group_name_H-M   'P 1'
#
loop_
_entity.id
_entity.type
_entity.pdbx_description
1 polymer ?
#
loop_
_entity_poly.entity_id
_entity_poly.type
_entity_poly.pdbx_seq_one_letter_code
_entity_poly.pdbx_strand_id
1 'polypeptide(L)'
;MQGQDFDDESGLHYNRYRYFDPYTGQFISQDPIGLEGGENPYEFALNMFGWIDPLGLRSCDKKFDTRQEALDAIFDRAGIPRGTRPDAVWEVGNDATRRGMPGYLFSNHTQSHGRYMQFETDQGSRVISEHLKDGDPHFHAGQPKIDPTRDFVDFGWGGNVNVAERYSQIDGGHHYYYPGGK
;
A
#
# COMPACT_ATOMS: atom_id res chain seq x y z
N MET A 1 -17.41 -14.12 -0.02
CA MET A 1 -18.56 -13.75 -0.87
C MET A 1 -19.52 -12.93 -0.01
N GLN A 2 -19.60 -11.61 -0.26
CA GLN A 2 -20.77 -10.76 0.02
C GLN A 2 -20.46 -9.34 -0.45
N GLY A 3 -21.30 -8.79 -1.33
CA GLY A 3 -21.23 -7.40 -1.78
C GLY A 3 -21.46 -7.16 -3.27
N GLN A 4 -21.67 -8.20 -4.06
CA GLN A 4 -21.97 -8.11 -5.49
C GLN A 4 -23.23 -8.94 -5.74
N ASP A 5 -24.39 -8.27 -5.84
CA ASP A 5 -25.59 -8.91 -6.35
C ASP A 5 -25.59 -8.79 -7.87
N PHE A 6 -25.67 -9.93 -8.53
CA PHE A 6 -25.71 -10.05 -9.98
C PHE A 6 -27.17 -10.16 -10.43
N ASP A 7 -27.61 -9.22 -11.26
CA ASP A 7 -28.95 -9.21 -11.85
C ASP A 7 -28.89 -9.74 -13.29
N ASP A 8 -29.46 -10.92 -13.51
CA ASP A 8 -29.34 -11.72 -14.73
C ASP A 8 -30.25 -11.22 -15.88
N GLU A 9 -31.19 -10.29 -15.60
CA GLU A 9 -32.05 -9.68 -16.63
C GLU A 9 -31.41 -8.44 -17.31
N SER A 10 -30.37 -7.84 -16.72
CA SER A 10 -29.74 -6.60 -17.22
C SER A 10 -28.23 -6.70 -17.50
N GLY A 11 -27.56 -7.73 -16.96
CA GLY A 11 -26.10 -7.93 -17.14
C GLY A 11 -25.23 -6.94 -16.35
N LEU A 12 -25.79 -6.28 -15.33
CA LEU A 12 -25.11 -5.28 -14.51
C LEU A 12 -24.73 -5.82 -13.13
N HIS A 13 -23.61 -5.33 -12.60
CA HIS A 13 -23.11 -5.67 -11.27
C HIS A 13 -23.42 -4.56 -10.27
N TYR A 14 -24.12 -4.90 -9.18
CA TYR A 14 -24.54 -3.92 -8.18
C TYR A 14 -23.42 -3.65 -7.16
N ASN A 15 -22.89 -2.43 -7.17
CA ASN A 15 -21.99 -1.92 -6.13
C ASN A 15 -22.71 -0.76 -5.44
N ARG A 16 -22.80 -0.81 -4.11
CA ARG A 16 -23.81 -0.17 -3.23
C ARG A 16 -24.17 1.32 -3.45
N TYR A 17 -23.53 2.07 -4.35
CA TYR A 17 -23.97 3.41 -4.74
C TYR A 17 -23.79 3.84 -6.21
N ARG A 18 -23.33 3.01 -7.17
CA ARG A 18 -23.26 3.39 -8.60
C ARG A 18 -23.43 2.20 -9.55
N TYR A 19 -24.05 2.45 -10.70
CA TYR A 19 -24.15 1.49 -11.80
C TYR A 19 -22.90 1.61 -12.69
N PHE A 20 -22.27 0.50 -13.03
CA PHE A 20 -21.07 0.41 -13.87
C PHE A 20 -21.42 -0.31 -15.18
N ASP A 21 -21.12 0.28 -16.33
CA ASP A 21 -21.27 -0.37 -17.63
C ASP A 21 -19.92 -0.95 -18.10
N PRO A 22 -19.76 -2.28 -18.13
CA PRO A 22 -18.51 -2.93 -18.53
C PRO A 22 -18.20 -2.80 -20.03
N TYR A 23 -19.17 -2.45 -20.89
CA TYR A 23 -18.92 -2.30 -22.33
C TYR A 23 -18.28 -0.96 -22.70
N THR A 24 -18.49 0.08 -21.90
CA THR A 24 -18.03 1.44 -22.16
C THR A 24 -16.95 1.91 -21.19
N GLY A 25 -16.75 1.20 -20.07
CA GLY A 25 -15.75 1.54 -19.06
C GLY A 25 -16.12 2.79 -18.24
N GLN A 26 -17.41 3.12 -18.14
CA GLN A 26 -17.91 4.33 -17.50
C GLN A 26 -18.96 4.02 -16.43
N PHE A 27 -19.05 4.90 -15.43
CA PHE A 27 -20.16 4.91 -14.47
C PHE A 27 -21.38 5.59 -15.11
N ILE A 28 -22.54 4.94 -15.06
CA ILE A 28 -23.81 5.43 -15.64
C ILE A 28 -24.63 6.30 -14.67
N SER A 29 -24.10 6.61 -13.48
CA SER A 29 -24.74 7.49 -12.49
C SER A 29 -23.83 8.63 -12.07
N GLN A 30 -24.39 9.84 -12.00
CA GLN A 30 -23.71 11.09 -11.65
C GLN A 30 -23.17 11.09 -10.21
N ASP A 31 -21.99 11.70 -10.00
CA ASP A 31 -21.33 11.81 -8.69
C ASP A 31 -22.13 12.70 -7.70
N PRO A 32 -22.48 12.23 -6.49
CA PRO A 32 -23.21 13.05 -5.51
C PRO A 32 -22.45 14.23 -4.90
N ILE A 33 -21.16 14.44 -5.19
CA ILE A 33 -20.36 15.55 -4.61
C ILE A 33 -20.37 16.82 -5.49
N GLY A 34 -20.84 16.76 -6.73
CA GLY A 34 -20.90 17.95 -7.59
C GLY A 34 -19.54 18.55 -7.95
N LEU A 35 -19.55 19.77 -8.49
CA LEU A 35 -18.46 20.46 -9.20
C LEU A 35 -17.32 21.00 -8.31
N GLU A 36 -16.71 20.17 -7.46
CA GLU A 36 -15.34 20.42 -6.94
C GLU A 36 -14.30 19.44 -7.52
N GLY A 37 -14.73 18.50 -8.37
CA GLY A 37 -13.90 17.43 -8.97
C GLY A 37 -13.32 17.73 -10.36
N GLY A 38 -13.13 19.00 -10.74
CA GLY A 38 -12.55 19.39 -12.05
C GLY A 38 -13.57 19.49 -13.20
N GLU A 39 -13.15 20.10 -14.33
CA GLU A 39 -14.04 20.58 -15.40
C GLU A 39 -14.63 19.48 -16.32
N ASN A 40 -14.28 18.20 -16.11
CA ASN A 40 -14.82 17.10 -16.90
C ASN A 40 -15.28 15.91 -16.02
N PRO A 41 -16.58 15.82 -15.67
CA PRO A 41 -17.11 14.81 -14.76
C PRO A 41 -17.17 13.39 -15.34
N TYR A 42 -16.70 13.19 -16.58
CA TYR A 42 -16.65 11.89 -17.28
C TYR A 42 -15.22 11.42 -17.58
N GLU A 43 -14.19 12.15 -17.16
CA GLU A 43 -12.82 11.82 -17.52
C GLU A 43 -12.26 10.72 -16.60
N PHE A 44 -12.10 9.52 -17.17
CA PHE A 44 -11.22 8.50 -16.61
C PHE A 44 -9.80 9.06 -16.66
N ALA A 45 -9.15 9.21 -15.50
CA ALA A 45 -7.82 9.77 -15.39
C ALA A 45 -6.85 9.03 -16.35
N LEU A 46 -6.51 9.71 -17.45
CA LEU A 46 -5.48 9.29 -18.39
C LEU A 46 -4.13 9.32 -17.67
N ASN A 47 -3.72 8.18 -17.14
CA ASN A 47 -2.31 7.87 -16.87
C ASN A 47 -2.10 6.36 -16.97
N MET A 48 -2.35 5.79 -18.15
CA MET A 48 -2.20 4.35 -18.41
C MET A 48 -1.01 3.97 -19.30
N PHE A 49 -0.03 4.85 -19.54
CA PHE A 49 1.22 4.46 -20.20
C PHE A 49 2.40 5.32 -19.73
N GLY A 50 3.14 4.84 -18.73
CA GLY A 50 4.36 5.49 -18.26
C GLY A 50 5.28 4.51 -17.54
N TRP A 51 6.13 3.83 -18.33
CA TRP A 51 7.30 3.06 -17.89
C TRP A 51 7.00 1.76 -17.15
N ILE A 52 6.68 0.73 -17.93
CA ILE A 52 7.13 -0.63 -17.62
C ILE A 52 8.67 -0.53 -17.59
N ASP A 53 9.28 -0.70 -16.41
CA ASP A 53 10.70 -1.07 -16.29
C ASP A 53 10.75 -2.60 -16.26
N PRO A 54 10.94 -3.27 -17.42
CA PRO A 54 10.87 -4.72 -17.52
C PRO A 54 12.06 -5.44 -16.87
N LEU A 55 12.98 -4.73 -16.19
CA LEU A 55 14.16 -5.34 -15.60
C LEU A 55 14.22 -5.29 -14.07
N GLY A 56 13.40 -4.48 -13.36
CA GLY A 56 13.24 -4.56 -11.89
C GLY A 56 14.53 -4.52 -11.05
N LEU A 57 15.64 -4.03 -11.61
CA LEU A 57 16.99 -4.14 -11.03
C LEU A 57 17.63 -2.79 -10.69
N ARG A 58 16.95 -1.67 -10.95
CA ARG A 58 17.39 -0.35 -10.47
C ARG A 58 16.56 0.04 -9.27
N SER A 59 17.21 0.31 -8.15
CA SER A 59 16.53 0.97 -7.04
C SER A 59 15.95 2.29 -7.56
N CYS A 60 14.63 2.46 -7.52
CA CYS A 60 14.03 3.75 -7.84
C CYS A 60 13.97 4.59 -6.55
N ASP A 61 15.05 5.31 -6.31
CA ASP A 61 15.15 6.24 -5.18
C ASP A 61 14.48 7.56 -5.59
N LYS A 62 13.43 7.94 -4.87
CA LYS A 62 12.67 9.17 -5.08
C LYS A 62 12.79 10.05 -3.85
N LYS A 63 12.89 11.36 -4.05
CA LYS A 63 12.87 12.36 -2.98
C LYS A 63 11.63 13.23 -3.13
N PHE A 64 10.95 13.48 -2.02
CA PHE A 64 9.75 14.30 -1.93
C PHE A 64 10.00 15.48 -1.00
N ASP A 65 9.22 16.55 -1.17
CA ASP A 65 9.38 17.77 -0.37
C ASP A 65 8.73 17.61 1.01
N THR A 66 7.74 16.72 1.12
CA THR A 66 7.07 16.43 2.40
C THR A 66 6.94 14.93 2.68
N ARG A 67 6.82 14.60 3.97
CA ARG A 67 6.48 13.24 4.41
C ARG A 67 5.16 12.75 3.80
N GLN A 68 4.16 13.63 3.68
CA GLN A 68 2.85 13.26 3.16
C GLN A 68 2.92 12.89 1.68
N GLU A 69 3.67 13.62 0.87
CA GLU A 69 3.87 13.29 -0.54
C GLU A 69 4.59 11.95 -0.73
N ALA A 70 5.63 11.69 0.07
CA ALA A 70 6.30 10.38 0.05
C ALA A 70 5.36 9.25 0.47
N LEU A 71 4.50 9.51 1.46
CA LEU A 71 3.49 8.56 1.93
C LEU A 71 2.43 8.28 0.86
N ASP A 72 1.88 9.32 0.23
CA ASP A 72 0.90 9.16 -0.85
C ASP A 72 1.49 8.37 -2.02
N ALA A 73 2.72 8.68 -2.40
CA ALA A 73 3.39 8.00 -3.51
C ALA A 73 3.73 6.53 -3.20
N ILE A 74 4.05 6.20 -1.94
CA ILE A 74 4.28 4.80 -1.56
C ILE A 74 2.98 4.01 -1.43
N PHE A 75 1.88 4.66 -1.07
CA PHE A 75 0.52 4.08 -1.12
C PHE A 75 0.13 3.73 -2.56
N ASP A 76 0.31 4.67 -3.48
CA ASP A 76 0.04 4.45 -4.91
C ASP A 76 0.86 3.27 -5.45
N ARG A 77 2.16 3.20 -5.10
CA ARG A 77 3.03 2.09 -5.49
C ARG A 77 2.57 0.74 -4.94
N ALA A 78 2.06 0.72 -3.71
CA ALA A 78 1.59 -0.50 -3.07
C ALA A 78 0.19 -0.94 -3.56
N GLY A 79 -0.50 -0.11 -4.35
CA GLY A 79 -1.89 -0.33 -4.73
C GLY A 79 -2.86 -0.14 -3.55
N ILE A 80 -2.50 0.70 -2.57
CA ILE A 80 -3.31 0.96 -1.38
C ILE A 80 -4.03 2.31 -1.59
N PRO A 81 -5.36 2.39 -1.41
CA PRO A 81 -6.06 3.67 -1.48
C PRO A 81 -5.50 4.66 -0.43
N ARG A 82 -5.20 5.89 -0.83
CA ARG A 82 -4.66 6.91 0.07
C ARG A 82 -5.61 7.15 1.25
N GLY A 83 -5.06 7.41 2.43
CA GLY A 83 -5.84 7.60 3.65
C GLY A 83 -6.42 6.31 4.25
N THR A 84 -6.17 5.13 3.65
CA THR A 84 -6.53 3.84 4.26
C THR A 84 -5.86 3.70 5.62
N ARG A 85 -6.62 3.23 6.61
CA ARG A 85 -6.10 2.94 7.95
C ARG A 85 -5.41 1.58 7.94
N PRO A 86 -4.24 1.44 8.59
CA PRO A 86 -3.57 0.16 8.66
C PRO A 86 -4.35 -0.85 9.52
N ASP A 87 -4.35 -2.10 9.08
CA ASP A 87 -4.93 -3.25 9.80
C ASP A 87 -4.06 -3.66 10.99
N ALA A 88 -2.73 -3.51 10.84
CA ALA A 88 -1.78 -3.69 11.92
C ALA A 88 -0.63 -2.67 11.84
N VAL A 89 -0.10 -2.31 13.00
CA VAL A 89 1.07 -1.44 13.14
C VAL A 89 2.02 -2.05 14.15
N TRP A 90 3.31 -2.09 13.81
CA TRP A 90 4.35 -2.55 14.73
C TRP A 90 5.64 -1.76 14.55
N GLU A 91 6.52 -1.88 15.53
CA GLU A 91 7.86 -1.31 15.48
C GLU A 91 8.89 -2.41 15.29
N VAL A 92 9.93 -2.12 14.52
CA VAL A 92 11.13 -2.95 14.44
C VAL A 92 12.27 -2.18 15.09
N GLY A 93 12.99 -2.82 16.03
CA GLY A 93 14.09 -2.18 16.74
C GLY A 93 14.98 -3.17 17.48
N ASN A 94 15.92 -2.66 18.26
CA ASN A 94 16.92 -3.45 19.00
C ASN A 94 16.75 -3.45 20.53
N ASP A 95 15.59 -3.09 21.05
CA ASP A 95 15.26 -3.21 22.47
C ASP A 95 14.96 -4.68 22.81
N ALA A 96 15.93 -5.34 23.41
CA ALA A 96 15.81 -6.75 23.78
C ALA A 96 14.70 -7.01 24.81
N THR A 97 14.32 -5.99 25.61
CA THR A 97 13.28 -6.14 26.64
C THR A 97 11.88 -6.29 26.05
N ARG A 98 11.68 -5.83 24.81
CA ARG A 98 10.41 -5.91 24.08
C ARG A 98 10.29 -7.14 23.17
N ARG A 99 11.32 -8.00 23.13
CA ARG A 99 11.34 -9.17 22.25
C ARG A 99 10.16 -10.10 22.55
N GLY A 100 9.40 -10.47 21.52
CA GLY A 100 8.24 -11.34 21.65
C GLY A 100 6.96 -10.64 22.09
N MET A 101 6.99 -9.32 22.33
CA MET A 101 5.79 -8.55 22.61
C MET A 101 5.04 -8.26 21.30
N PRO A 102 3.71 -8.43 21.26
CA PRO A 102 2.90 -7.96 20.13
C PRO A 102 3.17 -6.49 19.84
N GLY A 103 3.22 -6.14 18.56
CA GLY A 103 3.56 -4.79 18.10
C GLY A 103 5.07 -4.47 18.13
N TYR A 104 5.94 -5.44 18.43
CA TYR A 104 7.38 -5.24 18.40
C TYR A 104 8.16 -6.43 17.83
N LEU A 105 8.95 -6.18 16.79
CA LEU A 105 9.88 -7.16 16.23
C LEU A 105 11.32 -6.77 16.56
N PHE A 106 12.04 -7.67 17.21
CA PHE A 106 13.45 -7.46 17.53
C PHE A 106 14.34 -7.71 16.31
N SER A 107 15.22 -6.76 15.99
CA SER A 107 16.26 -6.88 14.97
C SER A 107 17.54 -6.13 15.38
N ASN A 108 18.69 -6.78 15.21
CA ASN A 108 20.00 -6.13 15.36
C ASN A 108 20.42 -5.33 14.13
N HIS A 109 19.71 -5.46 13.00
CA HIS A 109 20.00 -4.73 11.78
C HIS A 109 19.36 -3.34 11.84
N THR A 110 20.16 -2.30 12.03
CA THR A 110 19.63 -0.92 12.13
C THR A 110 18.82 -0.54 10.91
N GLN A 111 19.24 -0.97 9.71
CA GLN A 111 18.56 -0.78 8.40
C GLN A 111 17.11 -1.28 8.36
N SER A 112 16.72 -2.13 9.30
CA SER A 112 15.34 -2.61 9.42
C SER A 112 14.54 -1.85 10.48
N HIS A 113 15.15 -0.92 11.22
CA HIS A 113 14.50 -0.23 12.32
C HIS A 113 13.55 0.82 11.78
N GLY A 114 12.35 0.86 12.35
CA GLY A 114 11.32 1.73 11.83
C GLY A 114 9.94 1.35 12.28
N ARG A 115 8.97 2.05 11.71
CA ARG A 115 7.55 1.79 11.89
C ARG A 115 7.03 1.03 10.68
N TYR A 116 6.25 0.00 10.94
CA TYR A 116 5.68 -0.85 9.91
C TYR A 116 4.17 -0.84 10.01
N MET A 117 3.52 -0.89 8.85
CA MET A 117 2.08 -0.80 8.70
C MET A 117 1.62 -1.84 7.69
N GLN A 118 0.64 -2.65 8.07
CA GLN A 118 0.02 -3.64 7.19
C GLN A 118 -1.33 -3.15 6.71
N PHE A 119 -1.65 -3.51 5.47
CA PHE A 119 -2.91 -3.20 4.81
C PHE A 119 -3.37 -4.43 4.04
N GLU A 120 -4.61 -4.84 4.23
CA GLU A 120 -5.26 -5.83 3.38
C GLU A 120 -5.85 -5.14 2.16
N THR A 121 -5.53 -5.66 0.97
CA THR A 121 -6.11 -5.19 -0.30
C THR A 121 -6.76 -6.35 -1.03
N ASP A 122 -7.48 -6.04 -2.11
CA ASP A 122 -8.02 -7.03 -3.05
C ASP A 122 -6.93 -7.84 -3.76
N GLN A 123 -5.69 -7.35 -3.76
CA GLN A 123 -4.52 -7.99 -4.35
C GLN A 123 -3.62 -8.69 -3.31
N GLY A 124 -4.12 -8.89 -2.09
CA GLY A 124 -3.40 -9.51 -0.97
C GLY A 124 -2.82 -8.50 0.03
N SER A 125 -2.17 -9.00 1.08
CA SER A 125 -1.59 -8.16 2.11
C SER A 125 -0.46 -7.28 1.56
N ARG A 126 -0.34 -6.07 2.08
CA ARG A 126 0.71 -5.11 1.77
C ARG A 126 1.35 -4.62 3.05
N VAL A 127 2.64 -4.31 2.99
CA VAL A 127 3.37 -3.67 4.09
C VAL A 127 4.01 -2.39 3.60
N ILE A 128 3.83 -1.32 4.37
CA ILE A 128 4.63 -0.09 4.24
C ILE A 128 5.57 -0.03 5.43
N SER A 129 6.87 0.07 5.17
CA SER A 129 7.88 0.31 6.20
C SER A 129 8.40 1.73 6.12
N GLU A 130 8.55 2.37 7.27
CA GLU A 130 9.06 3.72 7.45
C GLU A 130 10.34 3.65 8.28
N HIS A 131 11.48 3.89 7.65
CA HIS A 131 12.77 3.89 8.30
C HIS A 131 13.19 5.30 8.69
N LEU A 132 13.63 5.45 9.94
CA LEU A 132 14.00 6.74 10.53
C LEU A 132 15.46 6.78 11.02
N LYS A 133 16.12 5.62 11.16
CA LYS A 133 17.39 5.51 11.89
C LYS A 133 18.64 5.35 11.01
N ASP A 134 18.48 5.10 9.71
CA ASP A 134 19.60 4.73 8.83
C ASP A 134 20.03 5.83 7.84
N GLY A 135 19.60 7.07 8.07
CA GLY A 135 19.89 8.22 7.22
C GLY A 135 18.66 9.11 7.06
N ASP A 136 18.46 9.62 5.84
CA ASP A 136 17.25 10.36 5.49
C ASP A 136 16.00 9.48 5.68
N PRO A 137 14.95 9.97 6.35
CA PRO A 137 13.71 9.23 6.53
C PRO A 137 13.09 8.82 5.19
N HIS A 138 12.62 7.58 5.11
CA HIS A 138 12.08 7.06 3.86
C HIS A 138 11.10 5.90 4.04
N PHE A 139 10.31 5.66 3.01
CA PHE A 139 9.38 4.54 2.93
C PHE A 139 9.82 3.45 1.95
N HIS A 140 9.37 2.23 2.22
CA HIS A 140 9.31 1.10 1.29
C HIS A 140 7.91 0.50 1.27
N ALA A 141 7.57 -0.14 0.16
CA ALA A 141 6.38 -0.95 -0.04
C ALA A 141 6.79 -2.40 -0.27
N GLY A 142 6.11 -3.33 0.41
CA GLY A 142 6.33 -4.75 0.31
C GLY A 142 5.05 -5.55 0.19
N GLN A 143 5.22 -6.79 -0.25
CA GLN A 143 4.18 -7.81 -0.41
C GLN A 143 4.72 -9.15 0.11
N PRO A 144 3.87 -10.17 0.35
CA PRO A 144 4.34 -11.49 0.78
C PRO A 144 5.38 -12.04 -0.20
N LYS A 145 6.48 -12.56 0.34
CA LYS A 145 7.66 -12.92 -0.46
C LYS A 145 7.41 -14.11 -1.38
N ILE A 146 6.59 -15.07 -0.95
CA ILE A 146 6.38 -16.33 -1.67
C ILE A 146 5.20 -16.21 -2.62
N ASP A 147 4.07 -15.71 -2.14
CA ASP A 147 2.85 -15.54 -2.92
C ASP A 147 2.25 -14.14 -2.67
N PRO A 148 2.49 -13.19 -3.59
CA PRO A 148 2.02 -11.81 -3.46
C PRO A 148 0.51 -11.62 -3.28
N THR A 149 -0.28 -12.64 -3.61
CA THR A 149 -1.76 -12.58 -3.55
C THR A 149 -2.32 -13.00 -2.21
N ARG A 150 -1.48 -13.51 -1.29
CA ARG A 150 -1.92 -13.96 0.03
C ARG A 150 -2.43 -12.81 0.89
N ASP A 151 -3.53 -13.07 1.56
CA ASP A 151 -4.18 -12.21 2.54
C ASP A 151 -3.86 -12.66 3.99
N PHE A 152 -4.16 -11.78 4.94
CA PHE A 152 -4.04 -12.04 6.38
C PHE A 152 -2.65 -12.54 6.83
N VAL A 153 -1.60 -12.06 6.18
CA VAL A 153 -0.22 -12.46 6.47
C VAL A 153 0.27 -11.75 7.75
N ASP A 154 0.91 -12.47 8.67
CA ASP A 154 1.63 -11.83 9.78
C ASP A 154 3.04 -11.44 9.33
N PHE A 155 3.28 -10.15 9.07
CA PHE A 155 4.61 -9.63 8.73
C PHE A 155 5.52 -9.37 9.95
N GLY A 156 5.08 -9.75 11.15
CA GLY A 156 5.80 -9.58 12.40
C GLY A 156 5.07 -8.74 13.45
N TRP A 157 3.81 -8.35 13.21
CA TRP A 157 3.01 -7.63 14.20
C TRP A 157 2.67 -8.50 15.40
N GLY A 158 2.67 -9.83 15.26
CA GLY A 158 2.56 -10.77 16.38
C GLY A 158 3.79 -10.82 17.29
N GLY A 159 4.91 -10.16 16.91
CA GLY A 159 6.15 -10.10 17.69
C GLY A 159 7.00 -11.38 17.68
N ASN A 160 6.53 -12.43 16.99
CA ASN A 160 7.22 -13.71 16.90
C ASN A 160 7.86 -13.90 15.51
N VAL A 161 9.19 -13.76 15.45
CA VAL A 161 9.99 -13.91 14.22
C VAL A 161 9.89 -15.29 13.56
N ASN A 162 9.47 -16.33 14.29
CA ASN A 162 9.39 -17.69 13.74
C ASN A 162 8.09 -17.93 12.96
N VAL A 163 7.07 -17.11 13.18
CA VAL A 163 5.79 -17.16 12.46
C VAL A 163 5.62 -16.02 11.48
N ALA A 164 6.39 -14.94 11.66
CA ALA A 164 6.41 -13.81 10.76
C ALA A 164 6.84 -14.23 9.34
N GLU A 165 6.01 -13.90 8.36
CA GLU A 165 6.33 -14.06 6.95
C GLU A 165 7.27 -12.95 6.49
N ARG A 166 8.24 -13.32 5.65
CA ARG A 166 9.09 -12.33 4.98
C ARG A 166 8.31 -11.64 3.88
N TYR A 167 8.54 -10.36 3.69
CA TYR A 167 8.06 -9.62 2.53
C TYR A 167 9.19 -9.42 1.50
N SER A 168 8.81 -9.11 0.26
CA SER A 168 9.67 -8.62 -0.81
C SER A 168 9.19 -7.26 -1.28
N GLN A 169 10.11 -6.42 -1.78
CA GLN A 169 9.75 -5.11 -2.30
C GLN A 169 8.86 -5.23 -3.54
N ILE A 170 7.83 -4.38 -3.63
CA ILE A 170 6.95 -4.27 -4.79
C ILE A 170 7.72 -3.57 -5.92
N ASP A 171 7.70 -4.18 -7.11
CA ASP A 171 8.33 -3.70 -8.34
C ASP A 171 9.82 -3.32 -8.21
N GLY A 172 10.57 -4.12 -7.44
CA GLY A 172 12.02 -3.95 -7.25
C GLY A 172 12.40 -2.97 -6.14
N GLY A 173 13.69 -2.72 -5.99
CA GLY A 173 14.23 -1.82 -4.97
C GLY A 173 13.70 -0.40 -5.11
N HIS A 174 13.40 0.25 -3.99
CA HIS A 174 12.98 1.65 -3.99
C HIS A 174 13.11 2.27 -2.60
N HIS A 175 13.37 3.57 -2.55
CA HIS A 175 13.37 4.34 -1.32
C HIS A 175 12.63 5.66 -1.58
N TYR A 176 11.58 5.92 -0.82
CA TYR A 176 10.76 7.12 -0.97
C TYR A 176 11.11 8.08 0.16
N TYR A 177 12.15 8.89 -0.06
CA TYR A 177 12.74 9.79 0.92
C TYR A 177 11.94 11.07 1.11
N TYR A 178 11.98 11.61 2.31
CA TYR A 178 11.42 12.91 2.65
C TYR A 178 12.29 13.60 3.72
N PRO A 179 12.21 14.94 3.88
CA PRO A 179 12.99 15.64 4.90
C PRO A 179 12.56 15.23 6.31
N GLY A 180 13.54 14.82 7.14
CA GLY A 180 13.32 14.64 8.57
C GLY A 180 13.01 15.97 9.24
N GLY A 181 11.99 15.99 10.11
CA GLY A 181 11.66 17.18 10.89
C GLY A 181 12.90 17.72 11.60
N LYS A 182 13.22 19.00 11.36
CA LYS A 182 14.28 19.73 12.06
C LYS A 182 13.94 19.92 13.53
#